data_AF-A0A022QKH0-F1
#
_entry.id   AF-A0A022QKH0-F1
#
_cell.length_a   1.000
_cell.length_b   1.000
_cell.length_c   1.000
_cell.angle_alpha   90.00
_cell.angle_beta   90.00
_cell.angle_gamma   90.00
#
_symmetry.space_group_name_H-M   'P 1'
#
loop_
_entity.id
_entity.type
_entity.pdbx_description
1 polymer ?
#
loop_
_entity_poly.entity_id
_entity_poly.type
_entity_poly.pdbx_seq_one_letter_code
_entity_poly.pdbx_strand_id
1 'polypeptide(L)'
;MEIVGSRRKSSLSSAGDAFPTLPLYRSAPVLEVRLEDFELYAIHRLRVLKGISDGLSRGKKPNEMENLIKDLWKVNMMHSEAAEVINKDIISHFVLRLVYCREEELRRWFLSMETTLFRYRFQLETPEAQRALLAEFDLPYKAINNAEYETVKDKLNQVVRSTGQSLSSADTVYYKVPFEQVPELVATRRVYILKGYAYVAMNQVNSLLVTQYRSNLSKALVLTNRKWTSMIREQEKDRLTPIVEALSVSYLGPDYSQSKEYGEISLKDIDQVAKKSFPLCMRHLFGKLKEDHHLKHGGRMQLGLFLKGVGLNLDDALAFWKAEFSRKVGAERFDKEYAYGIRHNYGKEGKRT
;
A
#
# COMPACT_ATOMS: atom_id res chain seq x y z
N MET A 1 46.31 -6.73 7.10
CA MET A 1 46.36 -6.01 8.39
C MET A 1 45.36 -4.87 8.27
N GLU A 2 44.29 -4.69 9.04
CA GLU A 2 43.69 -5.39 10.21
C GLU A 2 42.21 -4.93 10.33
N ILE A 3 41.25 -5.62 10.94
CA ILE A 3 41.10 -6.98 11.51
C ILE A 3 39.75 -7.53 11.01
N VAL A 4 39.64 -8.84 10.72
CA VAL A 4 38.36 -9.49 10.38
C VAL A 4 37.79 -10.19 11.61
N GLY A 5 36.77 -9.59 12.23
CA GLY A 5 36.05 -10.17 13.36
C GLY A 5 35.20 -11.37 12.93
N SER A 6 35.72 -12.58 13.15
CA SER A 6 35.02 -13.83 12.85
C SER A 6 33.77 -14.02 13.71
N ARG A 7 32.57 -13.79 13.14
CA ARG A 7 31.31 -14.29 13.72
C ARG A 7 31.12 -15.75 13.30
N ARG A 8 31.20 -16.65 14.29
CA ARG A 8 30.98 -18.09 14.16
C ARG A 8 29.66 -18.37 13.44
N LYS A 9 29.68 -19.34 12.51
CA LYS A 9 28.47 -20.00 12.00
C LYS A 9 27.74 -20.66 13.18
N SER A 10 26.51 -20.23 13.47
CA SER A 10 25.55 -21.05 14.22
C SER A 10 24.89 -22.02 13.24
N SER A 11 25.14 -23.31 13.44
CA SER A 11 24.52 -24.42 12.71
C SER A 11 22.99 -24.35 12.77
N LEU A 12 22.31 -24.77 11.71
CA LEU A 12 20.89 -25.12 11.78
C LEU A 12 20.72 -26.26 12.79
N SER A 13 20.03 -26.00 13.89
CA SER A 13 19.53 -27.02 14.82
C SER A 13 18.08 -27.30 14.50
N SER A 14 17.78 -28.53 14.12
CA SER A 14 16.42 -29.05 14.00
C SER A 14 15.80 -29.32 15.39
N ALA A 15 14.45 -29.33 15.41
CA ALA A 15 13.56 -29.65 16.53
C ALA A 15 13.41 -28.58 17.64
N GLY A 16 12.15 -28.21 17.94
CA GLY A 16 11.79 -27.35 19.07
C GLY A 16 10.90 -26.15 18.72
N ASP A 17 9.66 -26.42 18.31
CA ASP A 17 8.47 -25.54 18.42
C ASP A 17 8.69 -24.01 18.39
N ALA A 18 9.20 -23.49 17.26
CA ALA A 18 9.37 -22.06 17.05
C ALA A 18 8.13 -21.46 16.38
N PHE A 19 7.30 -20.76 17.16
CA PHE A 19 6.22 -19.91 16.64
C PHE A 19 6.77 -18.98 15.53
N PRO A 20 6.04 -18.76 14.43
CA PRO A 20 6.54 -17.98 13.29
C PRO A 20 6.74 -16.51 13.70
N THR A 21 7.98 -16.15 14.01
CA THR A 21 8.34 -14.78 14.40
C THR A 21 8.18 -13.83 13.22
N LEU A 22 7.53 -12.68 13.48
CA LEU A 22 7.29 -11.63 12.50
C LEU A 22 8.61 -11.21 11.80
N PRO A 23 8.78 -11.45 10.49
CA PRO A 23 10.06 -11.21 9.84
C PRO A 23 10.47 -9.73 9.84
N LEU A 24 11.69 -9.43 10.30
CA LEU A 24 12.22 -8.05 10.32
C LEU A 24 12.81 -7.59 8.97
N TYR A 25 12.79 -8.45 7.94
CA TYR A 25 13.27 -8.19 6.58
C TYR A 25 14.67 -7.51 6.52
N ARG A 26 15.60 -7.90 7.41
CA ARG A 26 16.95 -7.31 7.52
C ARG A 26 17.82 -7.63 6.30
N SER A 27 17.78 -8.88 5.83
CA SER A 27 18.49 -9.39 4.66
C SER A 27 17.55 -10.25 3.83
N ALA A 28 17.72 -10.23 2.50
CA ALA A 28 17.03 -11.20 1.65
C ALA A 28 17.60 -12.60 1.93
N PRO A 29 16.76 -13.61 2.18
CA PRO A 29 17.22 -15.00 2.30
C PRO A 29 17.67 -15.51 0.92
N VAL A 30 18.52 -16.54 0.91
CA VAL A 30 18.88 -17.24 -0.33
C VAL A 30 17.75 -18.22 -0.64
N LEU A 31 16.76 -17.74 -1.39
CA LEU A 31 15.62 -18.51 -1.89
C LEU A 31 15.56 -18.38 -3.41
N GLU A 32 15.31 -19.50 -4.09
CA GLU A 32 14.98 -19.50 -5.50
C GLU A 32 13.46 -19.39 -5.65
N VAL A 33 13.01 -18.59 -6.62
CA VAL A 33 11.59 -18.35 -6.88
C VAL A 33 11.36 -18.22 -8.39
N ARG A 34 10.26 -18.76 -8.89
CA ARG A 34 9.87 -18.62 -10.30
C ARG A 34 9.44 -17.18 -10.56
N LEU A 35 9.63 -16.68 -11.78
CA LEU A 35 9.25 -15.30 -12.13
C LEU A 35 7.72 -15.06 -12.01
N GLU A 36 6.92 -16.09 -12.28
CA GLU A 36 5.46 -16.08 -12.07
C GLU A 36 5.10 -15.84 -10.60
N ASP A 37 5.69 -16.62 -9.68
CA ASP A 37 5.46 -16.50 -8.23
C ASP A 37 6.01 -15.18 -7.68
N PHE A 38 7.16 -14.72 -8.20
CA PHE A 38 7.78 -13.43 -7.86
C PHE A 38 6.82 -12.25 -8.13
N GLU A 39 6.19 -12.21 -9.30
CA GLU A 39 5.19 -11.19 -9.62
C GLU A 39 3.90 -11.40 -8.80
N LEU A 40 3.38 -12.62 -8.74
CA LEU A 40 2.14 -12.95 -8.06
C LEU A 40 2.18 -12.60 -6.57
N TYR A 41 3.29 -12.90 -5.89
CA TYR A 41 3.48 -12.59 -4.47
C TYR A 41 3.59 -11.08 -4.24
N ALA A 42 4.24 -10.35 -5.14
CA ALA A 42 4.30 -8.89 -5.10
C ALA A 42 2.90 -8.26 -5.27
N ILE A 43 2.09 -8.75 -6.21
CA ILE A 43 0.69 -8.32 -6.41
C ILE A 43 -0.13 -8.58 -5.14
N HIS A 44 -0.01 -9.76 -4.53
CA HIS A 44 -0.72 -10.11 -3.29
C HIS A 44 -0.39 -9.15 -2.14
N ARG A 45 0.89 -8.87 -1.87
CA ARG A 45 1.26 -7.88 -0.84
C ARG A 45 0.78 -6.48 -1.21
N LEU A 46 0.90 -6.10 -2.49
CA LEU A 46 0.51 -4.76 -2.94
C LEU A 46 -1.00 -4.51 -2.81
N ARG A 47 -1.85 -5.54 -2.94
CA ARG A 47 -3.29 -5.46 -2.59
C ARG A 47 -3.50 -5.13 -1.11
N VAL A 48 -2.74 -5.76 -0.19
CA VAL A 48 -2.80 -5.43 1.25
C VAL A 48 -2.38 -3.98 1.50
N LEU A 49 -1.26 -3.53 0.93
CA LEU A 49 -0.76 -2.16 1.12
C LEU A 49 -1.69 -1.09 0.52
N LYS A 50 -2.28 -1.34 -0.65
CA LYS A 50 -3.31 -0.45 -1.23
C LYS A 50 -4.58 -0.43 -0.37
N GLY A 51 -5.03 -1.58 0.15
CA GLY A 51 -6.16 -1.64 1.08
C GLY A 51 -5.93 -0.88 2.40
N ILE A 52 -4.70 -0.87 2.93
CA ILE A 52 -4.30 -0.02 4.06
C ILE A 52 -4.38 1.47 3.67
N SER A 53 -3.84 1.84 2.50
CA SER A 53 -3.88 3.21 1.97
C SER A 53 -5.32 3.72 1.83
N ASP A 54 -6.22 2.89 1.32
CA ASP A 54 -7.65 3.19 1.15
C ASP A 54 -8.40 3.25 2.49
N GLY A 55 -8.03 2.42 3.47
CA GLY A 55 -8.59 2.50 4.82
C GLY A 55 -8.20 3.80 5.52
N LEU A 56 -6.94 4.24 5.36
CA LEU A 56 -6.42 5.47 5.96
C LEU A 56 -7.01 6.72 5.30
N SER A 57 -7.11 6.75 3.97
CA SER A 57 -7.71 7.89 3.25
C SER A 57 -9.21 8.07 3.54
N ARG A 58 -9.91 6.99 3.89
CA ARG A 58 -11.30 7.00 4.36
C ARG A 58 -11.46 7.31 5.86
N GLY A 59 -10.36 7.54 6.59
CA GLY A 59 -10.39 7.90 8.01
C GLY A 59 -10.86 6.78 8.94
N LYS A 60 -10.66 5.50 8.58
CA LYS A 60 -11.03 4.36 9.43
C LYS A 60 -10.39 4.44 10.82
N LYS A 61 -11.13 4.04 11.85
CA LYS A 61 -10.64 3.99 13.24
C LYS A 61 -9.61 2.85 13.42
N PRO A 62 -8.74 2.91 14.46
CA PRO A 62 -7.72 1.88 14.69
C PRO A 62 -8.27 0.45 14.71
N ASN A 63 -9.39 0.19 15.39
CA ASN A 63 -10.01 -1.14 15.48
C ASN A 63 -10.57 -1.61 14.13
N GLU A 64 -11.10 -0.70 13.30
CA GLU A 64 -11.60 -1.00 11.95
C GLU A 64 -10.45 -1.28 10.98
N MET A 65 -9.30 -0.64 11.21
CA MET A 65 -8.06 -0.86 10.47
C MET A 65 -7.42 -2.20 10.83
N GLU A 66 -7.42 -2.58 12.11
CA GLU A 66 -6.95 -3.88 12.58
C GLU A 66 -7.71 -5.03 11.91
N ASN A 67 -9.04 -5.00 11.95
CA ASN A 67 -9.90 -5.98 11.29
C ASN A 67 -9.66 -5.99 9.77
N LEU A 68 -9.61 -4.83 9.12
CA LEU A 68 -9.33 -4.71 7.69
C LEU A 68 -7.98 -5.36 7.31
N ILE A 69 -6.93 -5.12 8.08
CA ILE A 69 -5.59 -5.66 7.82
C ILE A 69 -5.59 -7.17 8.02
N LYS A 70 -6.25 -7.67 9.07
CA LYS A 70 -6.39 -9.10 9.35
C LYS A 70 -7.10 -9.84 8.21
N ASP A 71 -8.18 -9.27 7.69
CA ASP A 71 -8.94 -9.83 6.57
C ASP A 71 -8.14 -9.77 5.26
N LEU A 72 -7.53 -8.62 4.93
CA LEU A 72 -6.68 -8.46 3.75
C LEU A 72 -5.49 -9.42 3.77
N TRP A 73 -4.86 -9.61 4.94
CA TRP A 73 -3.76 -10.55 5.15
C TRP A 73 -4.24 -11.99 4.93
N LYS A 74 -5.36 -12.39 5.54
CA LYS A 74 -5.93 -13.72 5.39
C LYS A 74 -6.29 -14.04 3.93
N VAL A 75 -6.86 -13.08 3.20
CA VAL A 75 -7.28 -13.28 1.79
C VAL A 75 -6.10 -13.31 0.82
N ASN A 76 -5.08 -12.45 0.99
CA ASN A 76 -4.03 -12.31 -0.02
C ASN A 76 -2.73 -13.05 0.32
N MET A 77 -2.37 -13.17 1.61
CA MET A 77 -1.03 -13.62 2.05
C MET A 77 -0.99 -15.06 2.57
N MET A 78 -2.12 -15.71 2.77
CA MET A 78 -2.16 -17.15 3.09
C MET A 78 -1.70 -18.01 1.90
N HIS A 79 -1.29 -19.23 2.24
CA HIS A 79 -0.89 -20.32 1.35
C HIS A 79 -1.28 -21.64 2.02
N SER A 80 -1.44 -22.73 1.25
CA SER A 80 -1.82 -24.05 1.78
C SER A 80 -0.77 -24.65 2.71
N GLU A 81 0.49 -24.24 2.55
CA GLU A 81 1.65 -24.72 3.31
C GLU A 81 2.22 -23.60 4.18
N ALA A 82 2.45 -23.88 5.46
CA ALA A 82 2.89 -22.87 6.43
C ALA A 82 4.29 -22.29 6.13
N ALA A 83 5.21 -23.08 5.58
CA ALA A 83 6.52 -22.60 5.15
C ALA A 83 6.39 -21.57 4.01
N GLU A 84 5.53 -21.86 3.03
CA GLU A 84 5.28 -20.98 1.90
C GLU A 84 4.56 -19.68 2.27
N VAL A 85 3.78 -19.64 3.37
CA VAL A 85 3.28 -18.36 3.92
C VAL A 85 4.44 -17.43 4.29
N ILE A 86 5.50 -17.95 4.90
CA ILE A 86 6.67 -17.18 5.32
C ILE A 86 7.52 -16.79 4.10
N ASN A 87 7.75 -17.71 3.16
CA ASN A 87 8.46 -17.43 1.92
C ASN A 87 7.75 -16.33 1.11
N LYS A 88 6.43 -16.46 0.90
CA LYS A 88 5.58 -15.47 0.22
C LYS A 88 5.61 -14.10 0.90
N ASP A 89 5.57 -14.05 2.23
CA ASP A 89 5.71 -12.81 3.00
C ASP A 89 7.08 -12.14 2.75
N ILE A 90 8.17 -12.89 2.89
CA ILE A 90 9.54 -12.35 2.74
C ILE A 90 9.80 -11.94 1.29
N ILE A 91 9.54 -12.82 0.32
CA ILE A 91 9.76 -12.57 -1.10
C ILE A 91 8.98 -11.33 -1.54
N SER A 92 7.67 -11.29 -1.29
CA SER A 92 6.84 -10.13 -1.69
C SER A 92 7.34 -8.80 -1.13
N HIS A 93 7.82 -8.78 0.12
CA HIS A 93 8.42 -7.57 0.71
C HIS A 93 9.68 -7.13 -0.06
N PHE A 94 10.59 -8.05 -0.39
CA PHE A 94 11.80 -7.74 -1.14
C PHE A 94 11.53 -7.38 -2.61
N VAL A 95 10.53 -7.97 -3.26
CA VAL A 95 10.11 -7.54 -4.61
C VAL A 95 9.58 -6.10 -4.57
N LEU A 96 8.69 -5.77 -3.62
CA LEU A 96 8.18 -4.41 -3.53
C LEU A 96 9.26 -3.39 -3.14
N ARG A 97 10.34 -3.78 -2.43
CA ARG A 97 11.51 -2.90 -2.29
C ARG A 97 12.15 -2.55 -3.64
N LEU A 98 12.23 -3.47 -4.61
CA LEU A 98 12.78 -3.16 -5.94
C LEU A 98 11.86 -2.19 -6.69
N VAL A 99 10.54 -2.46 -6.70
CA VAL A 99 9.52 -1.60 -7.33
C VAL A 99 9.54 -0.18 -6.75
N TYR A 100 9.41 -0.06 -5.44
CA TYR A 100 9.17 1.23 -4.77
C TYR A 100 10.44 1.97 -4.33
N CYS A 101 11.66 1.47 -4.60
CA CYS A 101 12.90 2.19 -4.25
C CYS A 101 13.27 3.34 -5.20
N ARG A 102 12.73 3.35 -6.42
CA ARG A 102 13.20 4.18 -7.54
C ARG A 102 12.93 5.67 -7.33
N GLU A 103 11.68 6.04 -7.12
CA GLU A 103 11.22 7.42 -6.94
C GLU A 103 11.09 7.78 -5.46
N GLU A 104 11.10 9.07 -5.12
CA GLU A 104 10.93 9.47 -3.71
C GLU A 104 9.48 9.32 -3.23
N GLU A 105 8.48 9.68 -4.03
CA GLU A 105 7.07 9.56 -3.63
C GLU A 105 6.66 8.10 -3.43
N LEU A 106 7.06 7.22 -4.37
CA LEU A 106 6.91 5.77 -4.25
C LEU A 106 7.58 5.22 -2.98
N ARG A 107 8.82 5.66 -2.68
CA ARG A 107 9.51 5.29 -1.42
C ARG A 107 8.74 5.74 -0.20
N ARG A 108 8.26 6.99 -0.16
CA ARG A 108 7.50 7.54 0.98
C ARG A 108 6.19 6.78 1.19
N TRP A 109 5.46 6.47 0.10
CA TRP A 109 4.21 5.70 0.15
C TRP A 109 4.44 4.28 0.67
N PHE A 110 5.35 3.52 0.06
CA PHE A 110 5.66 2.15 0.47
C PHE A 110 6.17 2.11 1.91
N LEU A 111 7.11 2.98 2.28
CA LEU A 111 7.60 3.12 3.65
C LEU A 111 6.46 3.38 4.63
N SER A 112 5.47 4.21 4.28
CA SER A 112 4.31 4.48 5.14
C SER A 112 3.41 3.25 5.29
N MET A 113 2.98 2.62 4.19
CA MET A 113 2.05 1.49 4.24
C MET A 113 2.67 0.25 4.89
N GLU A 114 3.94 -0.02 4.59
CA GLU A 114 4.68 -1.17 5.13
C GLU A 114 5.02 -0.97 6.62
N THR A 115 5.26 0.27 7.08
CA THR A 115 5.39 0.60 8.51
C THR A 115 4.07 0.39 9.25
N THR A 116 2.94 0.75 8.63
CA THR A 116 1.60 0.51 9.18
C THR A 116 1.29 -0.98 9.26
N LEU A 117 1.56 -1.74 8.20
CA LEU A 117 1.39 -3.20 8.18
C LEU A 117 2.21 -3.88 9.30
N PHE A 118 3.48 -3.50 9.47
CA PHE A 118 4.33 -4.01 10.55
C PHE A 118 3.75 -3.69 11.94
N ARG A 119 3.26 -2.47 12.17
CA ARG A 119 2.61 -2.07 13.44
C ARG A 119 1.45 -2.99 13.82
N TYR A 120 0.52 -3.22 12.89
CA TYR A 120 -0.66 -4.04 13.16
C TYR A 120 -0.31 -5.53 13.29
N ARG A 121 0.60 -6.05 12.47
CA ARG A 121 1.08 -7.44 12.64
C ARG A 121 1.72 -7.64 14.00
N PHE A 122 2.62 -6.75 14.42
CA PHE A 122 3.24 -6.82 15.74
C PHE A 122 2.22 -6.80 16.88
N GLN A 123 1.15 -6.01 16.78
CA GLN A 123 0.08 -5.96 17.77
C GLN A 123 -0.74 -7.26 17.87
N LEU A 124 -0.80 -8.05 16.79
CA LEU A 124 -1.49 -9.35 16.74
C LEU A 124 -0.61 -10.53 17.20
N GLU A 125 0.70 -10.34 17.36
CA GLU A 125 1.62 -11.35 17.90
C GLU A 125 1.39 -11.62 19.39
N THR A 126 1.77 -12.81 19.86
CA THR A 126 1.68 -13.16 21.29
C THR A 126 2.64 -12.31 22.14
N PRO A 127 2.36 -12.08 23.44
CA PRO A 127 3.28 -11.37 24.34
C PRO A 127 4.68 -11.99 24.43
N GLU A 128 4.80 -13.30 24.18
CA GLU A 128 6.06 -14.05 24.11
C GLU A 128 6.83 -13.68 22.83
N ALA A 129 6.16 -13.71 21.68
CA ALA A 129 6.75 -13.32 20.39
C ALA A 129 7.12 -11.82 20.36
N GLN A 130 6.29 -10.95 20.93
CA GLN A 130 6.60 -9.53 21.10
C GLN A 130 7.88 -9.32 21.94
N ARG A 131 8.04 -10.07 23.05
CA ARG A 131 9.26 -10.05 23.87
C ARG A 131 10.50 -10.58 23.12
N ALA A 132 10.35 -11.64 22.34
CA ALA A 132 11.43 -12.18 21.52
C ALA A 132 11.90 -11.18 20.44
N LEU A 133 10.95 -10.54 19.74
CA LEU A 133 11.24 -9.50 18.74
C LEU A 133 11.91 -8.27 19.39
N LEU A 134 11.46 -7.86 20.57
CA LEU A 134 12.10 -6.78 21.33
C LEU A 134 13.57 -7.06 21.64
N ALA A 135 13.89 -8.30 22.01
CA ALA A 135 15.28 -8.74 22.20
C ALA A 135 16.07 -8.78 20.87
N GLU A 136 15.46 -9.22 19.76
CA GLU A 136 16.14 -9.26 18.44
C GLU A 136 16.50 -7.87 17.90
N PHE A 137 15.74 -6.83 18.28
CA PHE A 137 16.07 -5.43 17.97
C PHE A 137 17.24 -4.87 18.79
N ASP A 138 17.75 -5.59 19.79
CA ASP A 138 18.86 -5.17 20.67
C ASP A 138 18.67 -3.74 21.20
N LEU A 139 17.46 -3.45 21.69
CA LEU A 139 17.11 -2.11 22.18
C LEU A 139 17.94 -1.80 23.43
N PRO A 140 18.81 -0.78 23.44
CA PRO A 140 19.73 -0.50 24.55
C PRO A 140 19.03 0.15 25.77
N TYR A 141 17.69 0.08 25.82
CA TYR A 141 16.87 0.83 26.76
C TYR A 141 16.66 0.04 28.05
N LYS A 142 17.20 0.58 29.14
CA LYS A 142 17.05 -0.02 30.47
C LYS A 142 15.65 0.28 31.01
N ALA A 143 15.04 -0.74 31.62
CA ALA A 143 13.92 -0.52 32.52
C ALA A 143 14.37 0.37 33.69
N ILE A 144 13.50 1.28 34.14
CA ILE A 144 13.81 2.13 35.29
C ILE A 144 13.79 1.31 36.58
N ASN A 145 14.61 1.71 37.56
CA ASN A 145 14.56 1.10 38.89
C ASN A 145 13.44 1.74 39.74
N ASN A 146 13.05 1.07 40.84
CA ASN A 146 11.96 1.55 41.69
C ASN A 146 12.21 2.95 42.27
N ALA A 147 13.48 3.29 42.56
CA ALA A 147 13.83 4.61 43.07
C ALA A 147 13.60 5.73 42.03
N GLU A 148 14.02 5.53 40.78
CA GLU A 148 13.74 6.45 39.69
C GLU A 148 12.23 6.51 39.40
N TYR A 149 11.53 5.35 39.41
CA TYR A 149 10.08 5.30 39.21
C TYR A 149 9.32 6.17 40.21
N GLU A 150 9.54 6.02 41.52
CA GLU A 150 8.84 6.81 42.53
C GLU A 150 9.08 8.33 42.35
N THR A 151 10.25 8.75 41.88
CA THR A 151 10.50 10.19 41.60
C THR A 151 9.74 10.76 40.40
N VAL A 152 9.33 9.92 39.43
CA VAL A 152 8.60 10.35 38.21
C VAL A 152 7.12 9.94 38.20
N LYS A 153 6.71 9.07 39.13
CA LYS A 153 5.39 8.43 39.25
C LYS A 153 4.21 9.41 39.13
N ASP A 154 4.25 10.54 39.83
CA ASP A 154 3.18 11.54 39.76
C ASP A 154 3.05 12.17 38.36
N LYS A 155 4.18 12.35 37.66
CA LYS A 155 4.19 12.88 36.29
C LYS A 155 3.76 11.82 35.26
N LEU A 156 4.13 10.55 35.47
CA LEU A 156 3.60 9.44 34.67
C LEU A 156 2.08 9.32 34.83
N ASN A 157 1.59 9.36 36.07
CA ASN A 157 0.15 9.36 36.38
C ASN A 157 -0.58 10.56 35.76
N GLN A 158 0.04 11.74 35.73
CA GLN A 158 -0.50 12.92 35.05
C GLN A 158 -0.64 12.70 33.54
N VAL A 159 0.35 12.06 32.89
CA VAL A 159 0.28 11.70 31.46
C VAL A 159 -0.83 10.67 31.20
N VAL A 160 -0.90 9.59 31.99
CA VAL A 160 -1.93 8.53 31.86
C VAL A 160 -3.35 9.10 31.99
N ARG A 161 -3.57 10.02 32.95
CA ARG A 161 -4.85 10.74 33.09
C ARG A 161 -5.17 11.59 31.86
N SER A 162 -4.17 12.27 31.29
CA SER A 162 -4.36 13.13 30.11
C SER A 162 -4.67 12.36 28.82
N THR A 163 -4.29 11.10 28.71
CA THR A 163 -4.59 10.22 27.57
C THR A 163 -5.89 9.44 27.71
N GLY A 164 -6.64 9.61 28.82
CA GLY A 164 -7.88 8.88 29.09
C GLY A 164 -7.66 7.37 29.29
N GLN A 165 -6.42 6.95 29.57
CA GLN A 165 -6.12 5.56 29.92
C GLN A 165 -6.42 5.33 31.40
N SER A 166 -6.90 4.12 31.74
CA SER A 166 -7.04 3.73 33.16
C SER A 166 -5.68 3.78 33.84
N LEU A 167 -5.66 4.16 35.12
CA LEU A 167 -4.45 4.14 35.95
C LEU A 167 -3.83 2.74 35.86
N SER A 168 -2.60 2.70 35.38
CA SER A 168 -1.90 1.45 35.11
C SER A 168 -1.63 0.73 36.42
N SER A 169 -1.83 -0.60 36.44
CA SER A 169 -1.54 -1.43 37.61
C SER A 169 -0.09 -1.22 38.08
N ALA A 170 0.16 -1.39 39.39
CA ALA A 170 1.44 -1.08 40.02
C ALA A 170 2.66 -1.76 39.36
N ASP A 171 2.44 -2.87 38.65
CA ASP A 171 3.46 -3.67 37.95
C ASP A 171 3.81 -3.17 36.53
N THR A 172 3.37 -1.98 36.14
CA THR A 172 3.63 -1.45 34.80
C THR A 172 5.10 -1.06 34.63
N VAL A 173 5.86 -1.86 33.87
CA VAL A 173 7.27 -1.58 33.56
C VAL A 173 7.39 -0.38 32.61
N TYR A 174 8.26 0.55 32.98
CA TYR A 174 8.63 1.72 32.18
C TYR A 174 10.09 1.65 31.73
N TYR A 175 10.35 2.10 30.51
CA TYR A 175 11.66 2.17 29.88
C TYR A 175 12.10 3.63 29.71
N LYS A 176 13.39 3.89 29.90
CA LYS A 176 14.00 5.21 29.70
C LYS A 176 14.70 5.26 28.35
N VAL A 177 14.29 6.19 27.51
CA VAL A 177 14.67 6.26 26.09
C VAL A 177 15.00 7.71 25.71
N PRO A 178 16.03 8.01 24.91
CA PRO A 178 16.17 9.34 24.28
C PRO A 178 14.90 9.74 23.53
N PHE A 179 14.42 10.97 23.72
CA PHE A 179 13.11 11.39 23.21
C PHE A 179 13.02 11.38 21.66
N GLU A 180 14.15 11.52 20.95
CA GLU A 180 14.22 11.47 19.49
C GLU A 180 13.83 10.10 18.91
N GLN A 181 13.83 9.05 19.73
CA GLN A 181 13.46 7.68 19.33
C GLN A 181 11.96 7.41 19.43
N VAL A 182 11.18 8.30 20.05
CA VAL A 182 9.70 8.20 20.20
C VAL A 182 8.96 9.47 19.73
N PRO A 183 9.25 10.01 18.54
CA PRO A 183 8.70 11.29 18.09
C PRO A 183 7.16 11.27 18.00
N GLU A 184 6.55 10.12 17.68
CA GLU A 184 5.09 9.95 17.65
C GLU A 184 4.47 10.13 19.05
N LEU A 185 5.08 9.56 20.10
CA LEU A 185 4.57 9.69 21.47
C LEU A 185 4.79 11.11 22.01
N VAL A 186 5.93 11.72 21.68
CA VAL A 186 6.26 13.11 22.05
C VAL A 186 5.29 14.09 21.41
N ALA A 187 5.08 14.01 20.09
CA ALA A 187 4.16 14.90 19.37
C ALA A 187 2.70 14.78 19.85
N THR A 188 2.30 13.59 20.29
CA THR A 188 0.95 13.34 20.84
C THR A 188 0.86 13.56 22.37
N ARG A 189 1.96 13.98 23.02
CA ARG A 189 2.05 14.20 24.49
C ARG A 189 1.68 12.96 25.32
N ARG A 190 1.94 11.76 24.80
CA ARG A 190 1.63 10.46 25.42
C ARG A 190 2.74 9.89 26.32
N VAL A 191 3.85 10.60 26.46
CA VAL A 191 5.01 10.23 27.31
C VAL A 191 5.46 11.41 28.15
N TYR A 192 5.99 11.12 29.33
CA TYR A 192 6.69 12.10 30.15
C TYR A 192 8.13 12.28 29.66
N ILE A 193 8.62 13.53 29.60
CA ILE A 193 9.98 13.86 29.16
C ILE A 193 10.71 14.60 30.28
N LEU A 194 11.92 14.15 30.61
CA LEU A 194 12.80 14.77 31.60
C LEU A 194 14.26 14.69 31.13
N LYS A 195 14.95 15.84 31.09
CA LYS A 195 16.39 15.95 30.76
C LYS A 195 16.80 15.20 29.46
N GLY A 196 15.97 15.29 28.41
CA GLY A 196 16.21 14.62 27.12
C GLY A 196 15.75 13.17 27.02
N TYR A 197 15.22 12.58 28.09
CA TYR A 197 14.69 11.22 28.09
C TYR A 197 13.18 11.19 28.17
N ALA A 198 12.55 10.39 27.31
CA ALA A 198 11.16 10.00 27.41
C ALA A 198 11.01 8.71 28.25
N TYR A 199 9.96 8.66 29.06
CA TYR A 199 9.58 7.50 29.87
C TYR A 199 8.41 6.80 29.19
N VAL A 200 8.63 5.57 28.74
CA VAL A 200 7.74 4.82 27.84
C VAL A 200 7.25 3.55 28.56
N ALA A 201 5.94 3.38 28.68
CA ALA A 201 5.36 2.18 29.29
C ALA A 201 5.44 0.97 28.33
N MET A 202 5.43 -0.26 28.86
CA MET A 202 5.51 -1.50 28.04
C MET A 202 4.52 -1.54 26.87
N ASN A 203 3.28 -1.10 27.07
CA ASN A 203 2.22 -1.02 26.04
C ASN A 203 2.50 0.03 24.93
N GLN A 204 3.47 0.93 25.13
CA GLN A 204 3.88 1.96 24.18
C GLN A 204 5.18 1.59 23.43
N VAL A 205 5.89 0.54 23.85
CA VAL A 205 7.18 0.12 23.27
C VAL A 205 7.05 -0.25 21.78
N ASN A 206 5.85 -0.65 21.33
CA ASN A 206 5.53 -0.88 19.91
C ASN A 206 5.92 0.34 19.03
N SER A 207 5.80 1.56 19.56
CA SER A 207 6.20 2.79 18.83
C SER A 207 7.72 2.91 18.59
N LEU A 208 8.54 2.40 19.51
CA LEU A 208 10.01 2.33 19.37
C LEU A 208 10.36 1.38 18.23
N LEU A 209 9.79 0.18 18.25
CA LEU A 209 10.03 -0.85 17.23
C LEU A 209 9.58 -0.38 15.85
N VAL A 210 8.39 0.22 15.75
CA VAL A 210 7.88 0.77 14.49
C VAL A 210 8.77 1.91 13.98
N THR A 211 9.32 2.76 14.86
CA THR A 211 10.27 3.82 14.50
C THR A 211 11.61 3.24 14.00
N GLN A 212 12.18 2.26 14.70
CA GLN A 212 13.42 1.60 14.31
C GLN A 212 13.25 0.81 13.00
N TYR A 213 12.14 0.09 12.84
CA TYR A 213 11.76 -0.60 11.61
C TYR A 213 11.69 0.37 10.43
N ARG A 214 10.97 1.50 10.58
CA ARG A 214 10.88 2.56 9.56
C ARG A 214 12.26 3.13 9.21
N SER A 215 13.12 3.38 10.19
CA SER A 215 14.49 3.85 9.97
C SER A 215 15.34 2.85 9.17
N ASN A 216 15.28 1.57 9.56
CA ASN A 216 15.99 0.48 8.87
C ASN A 216 15.47 0.28 7.44
N LEU A 217 14.15 0.27 7.22
CA LEU A 217 13.52 0.11 5.91
C LEU A 217 13.84 1.29 4.98
N SER A 218 13.84 2.52 5.50
CA SER A 218 14.23 3.72 4.74
C SER A 218 15.67 3.63 4.25
N LYS A 219 16.62 3.27 5.13
CA LYS A 219 18.02 3.03 4.76
C LYS A 219 18.16 1.91 3.73
N ALA A 220 17.44 0.80 3.91
CA ALA A 220 17.45 -0.32 2.99
C ALA A 220 16.97 0.09 1.58
N LEU A 221 15.86 0.83 1.46
CA LEU A 221 15.35 1.33 0.17
C LEU A 221 16.37 2.20 -0.57
N VAL A 222 17.10 3.07 0.13
CA VAL A 222 18.17 3.89 -0.48
C VAL A 222 19.31 3.02 -1.00
N LEU A 223 19.74 2.00 -0.24
CA LEU A 223 20.77 1.07 -0.67
C LEU A 223 20.32 0.18 -1.83
N THR A 224 19.06 -0.27 -1.83
CA THR A 224 18.44 -1.02 -2.93
C THR A 224 18.41 -0.18 -4.21
N ASN A 225 18.00 1.09 -4.15
CA ASN A 225 17.97 1.96 -5.35
C ASN A 225 19.37 2.17 -5.95
N ARG A 226 20.39 2.35 -5.09
CA ARG A 226 21.79 2.45 -5.54
C ARG A 226 22.23 1.20 -6.29
N LYS A 227 22.02 0.00 -5.72
CA LYS A 227 22.36 -1.28 -6.37
C LYS A 227 21.52 -1.56 -7.63
N TRP A 228 20.24 -1.19 -7.61
CA TRP A 228 19.34 -1.32 -8.75
C TRP A 228 19.85 -0.54 -9.95
N THR A 229 20.16 0.74 -9.73
CA THR A 229 20.62 1.67 -10.77
C THR A 229 22.02 1.33 -11.29
N SER A 230 22.91 0.79 -10.46
CA SER A 230 24.31 0.53 -10.84
C SER A 230 24.60 -0.86 -11.42
N MET A 231 23.72 -1.85 -11.21
CA MET A 231 23.97 -3.24 -11.62
C MET A 231 22.69 -3.96 -12.09
N ILE A 232 21.69 -4.06 -11.21
CA ILE A 232 20.59 -5.01 -11.41
C ILE A 232 19.74 -4.66 -12.64
N ARG A 233 19.48 -3.37 -12.90
CA ARG A 233 18.67 -2.94 -14.04
C ARG A 233 19.25 -3.36 -15.40
N GLU A 234 20.58 -3.41 -15.51
CA GLU A 234 21.25 -3.78 -16.76
C GLU A 234 21.47 -5.30 -16.85
N GLN A 235 21.79 -5.96 -15.73
CA GLN A 235 21.96 -7.41 -15.67
C GLN A 235 20.63 -8.19 -15.83
N GLU A 236 19.53 -7.68 -15.28
CA GLU A 236 18.20 -8.30 -15.30
C GLU A 236 17.21 -7.50 -16.17
N LYS A 237 17.72 -6.93 -17.27
CA LYS A 237 16.98 -6.07 -18.20
C LYS A 237 15.76 -6.77 -18.82
N ASP A 238 15.90 -8.05 -19.18
CA ASP A 238 14.85 -8.80 -19.90
C ASP A 238 13.98 -9.67 -18.97
N ARG A 239 14.31 -9.72 -17.66
CA ARG A 239 13.63 -10.57 -16.66
C ARG A 239 12.92 -9.75 -15.59
N LEU A 240 13.67 -9.04 -14.75
CA LEU A 240 13.11 -8.33 -13.59
C LEU A 240 12.67 -6.90 -13.95
N THR A 241 13.40 -6.21 -14.82
CA THR A 241 13.10 -4.81 -15.15
C THR A 241 11.69 -4.60 -15.70
N PRO A 242 11.14 -5.43 -16.62
CA PRO A 242 9.78 -5.25 -17.13
C PRO A 242 8.72 -5.43 -16.04
N ILE A 243 8.87 -6.44 -15.18
CA ILE A 243 7.98 -6.71 -14.04
C ILE A 243 8.02 -5.55 -13.05
N VAL A 244 9.22 -5.08 -12.70
CA VAL A 244 9.43 -3.96 -11.76
C VAL A 244 8.88 -2.64 -12.28
N GLU A 245 9.01 -2.38 -13.59
CA GLU A 245 8.43 -1.20 -14.24
C GLU A 245 6.90 -1.31 -14.34
N ALA A 246 6.35 -2.46 -14.74
CA ALA A 246 4.90 -2.70 -14.80
C ALA A 246 4.24 -2.52 -13.41
N LEU A 247 4.71 -3.24 -12.39
CA LEU A 247 4.14 -3.21 -11.03
C LEU A 247 4.10 -1.80 -10.41
N SER A 248 4.99 -0.90 -10.81
CA SER A 248 4.99 0.50 -10.34
C SER A 248 3.79 1.31 -10.85
N VAL A 249 3.24 0.94 -12.02
CA VAL A 249 2.10 1.63 -12.68
C VAL A 249 0.80 0.81 -12.63
N SER A 250 0.89 -0.51 -12.38
CA SER A 250 -0.27 -1.43 -12.38
C SER A 250 -1.43 -0.98 -11.49
N TYR A 251 -2.58 -0.73 -12.14
CA TYR A 251 -3.86 -0.62 -11.47
C TYR A 251 -4.26 -2.00 -10.91
N LEU A 252 -4.53 -2.06 -9.60
CA LEU A 252 -4.97 -3.29 -8.91
C LEU A 252 -6.42 -3.20 -8.41
N GLY A 253 -7.17 -2.19 -8.87
CA GLY A 253 -8.60 -2.13 -8.62
C GLY A 253 -9.35 -3.16 -9.48
N PRO A 254 -10.67 -3.27 -9.30
CA PRO A 254 -11.50 -4.16 -10.11
C PRO A 254 -11.32 -3.89 -11.61
N ASP A 255 -11.13 -4.95 -12.38
CA ASP A 255 -11.08 -4.88 -13.83
C ASP A 255 -12.48 -4.58 -14.38
N TYR A 256 -12.64 -3.39 -14.96
CA TYR A 256 -13.86 -2.93 -15.63
C TYR A 256 -13.80 -3.13 -17.16
N SER A 257 -12.75 -3.76 -17.70
CA SER A 257 -12.67 -4.10 -19.13
C SER A 257 -13.61 -5.23 -19.52
N GLN A 258 -13.93 -6.12 -18.56
CA GLN A 258 -14.93 -7.17 -18.73
C GLN A 258 -16.33 -6.56 -18.68
N SER A 259 -17.08 -6.73 -19.78
CA SER A 259 -18.51 -6.42 -19.85
C SER A 259 -19.29 -7.38 -18.96
N LYS A 260 -19.48 -6.98 -17.70
CA LYS A 260 -20.54 -7.54 -16.86
C LYS A 260 -21.88 -7.15 -17.48
N GLU A 261 -22.87 -8.03 -17.35
CA GLU A 261 -24.24 -7.81 -17.80
C GLU A 261 -24.94 -6.73 -16.95
N TYR A 262 -24.59 -5.48 -17.21
CA TYR A 262 -25.34 -4.31 -16.76
C TYR A 262 -26.34 -3.91 -17.85
N GLY A 263 -27.53 -3.45 -17.43
CA GLY A 263 -28.61 -3.14 -18.37
C GLY A 263 -28.25 -2.05 -19.38
N GLU A 264 -28.83 -2.15 -20.58
CA GLU A 264 -28.60 -1.20 -21.66
C GLU A 264 -29.14 0.19 -21.32
N ILE A 265 -28.40 1.24 -21.68
CA ILE A 265 -28.83 2.63 -21.52
C ILE A 265 -29.37 3.15 -22.85
N SER A 266 -30.64 3.56 -22.88
CA SER A 266 -31.24 4.17 -24.06
C SER A 266 -30.81 5.64 -24.24
N LEU A 267 -30.88 6.13 -25.47
CA LEU A 267 -30.67 7.56 -25.78
C LEU A 267 -31.64 8.52 -25.07
N LYS A 268 -32.80 8.05 -24.63
CA LYS A 268 -33.78 8.92 -23.94
C LYS A 268 -33.37 9.17 -22.50
N ASP A 269 -32.68 8.22 -21.89
CA ASP A 269 -32.30 8.25 -20.47
C ASP A 269 -30.95 8.92 -20.25
N ILE A 270 -30.10 8.98 -21.28
CA ILE A 270 -28.69 9.43 -21.19
C ILE A 270 -28.53 10.82 -20.53
N ASP A 271 -29.39 11.79 -20.86
CA ASP A 271 -29.36 13.14 -20.27
C ASP A 271 -29.78 13.17 -18.78
N GLN A 272 -30.64 12.24 -18.34
CA GLN A 272 -30.98 12.06 -16.93
C GLN A 272 -29.87 11.33 -16.17
N VAL A 273 -29.32 10.25 -16.75
CA VAL A 273 -28.22 9.48 -16.16
C VAL A 273 -26.95 10.35 -16.05
N ALA A 274 -26.70 11.24 -17.02
CA ALA A 274 -25.59 12.19 -16.97
C ALA A 274 -25.66 13.15 -15.76
N LYS A 275 -26.87 13.58 -15.39
CA LYS A 275 -27.10 14.47 -14.24
C LYS A 275 -27.05 13.73 -12.90
N LYS A 276 -27.61 12.53 -12.82
CA LYS A 276 -27.73 11.76 -11.56
C LYS A 276 -26.51 10.90 -11.26
N SER A 277 -25.99 10.19 -12.26
CA SER A 277 -25.10 9.04 -12.06
C SER A 277 -23.70 9.19 -12.66
N PHE A 278 -23.49 10.02 -13.70
CA PHE A 278 -22.15 10.18 -14.25
C PHE A 278 -21.20 10.83 -13.23
N PRO A 279 -19.95 10.33 -13.10
CA PRO A 279 -18.92 10.98 -12.31
C PRO A 279 -18.56 12.34 -12.90
N LEU A 280 -18.00 13.24 -12.08
CA LEU A 280 -17.76 14.64 -12.44
C LEU A 280 -16.97 14.83 -13.75
N CYS A 281 -15.98 13.98 -14.02
CA CYS A 281 -15.21 14.00 -15.27
C CYS A 281 -16.06 13.73 -16.52
N MET A 282 -16.93 12.71 -16.47
CA MET A 282 -17.83 12.37 -17.59
C MET A 282 -18.99 13.35 -17.70
N ARG A 283 -19.49 13.87 -16.57
CA ARG A 283 -20.50 14.95 -16.57
C ARG A 283 -19.96 16.24 -17.19
N HIS A 284 -18.70 16.59 -16.93
CA HIS A 284 -18.03 17.72 -17.56
C HIS A 284 -17.87 17.52 -19.08
N LEU A 285 -17.35 16.36 -19.52
CA LEU A 285 -17.22 16.05 -20.95
C LEU A 285 -18.57 16.03 -21.67
N PHE A 286 -19.60 15.45 -21.06
CA PHE A 286 -20.95 15.40 -21.61
C PHE A 286 -21.58 16.81 -21.69
N GLY A 287 -21.42 17.63 -20.65
CA GLY A 287 -21.84 19.04 -20.66
C GLY A 287 -21.14 19.84 -21.76
N LYS A 288 -19.81 19.70 -21.89
CA LYS A 288 -19.04 20.38 -22.93
C LYS A 288 -19.39 19.90 -24.34
N LEU A 289 -19.73 18.62 -24.52
CA LEU A 289 -20.28 18.14 -25.80
C LEU A 289 -21.61 18.81 -26.15
N LYS A 290 -22.53 18.92 -25.18
CA LYS A 290 -23.85 19.56 -25.37
C LYS A 290 -23.76 21.08 -25.61
N GLU A 291 -22.72 21.73 -25.10
CA GLU A 291 -22.47 23.17 -25.25
C GLU A 291 -21.71 23.50 -26.54
N ASP A 292 -20.55 22.86 -26.76
CA ASP A 292 -19.65 23.15 -27.86
C ASP A 292 -20.02 22.40 -29.16
N HIS A 293 -20.95 21.44 -29.10
CA HIS A 293 -21.33 20.51 -30.18
C HIS A 293 -20.15 19.81 -30.86
N HIS A 294 -19.05 19.64 -30.13
CA HIS A 294 -17.82 18.98 -30.56
C HIS A 294 -16.92 18.69 -29.34
N LEU A 295 -16.08 17.66 -29.42
CA LEU A 295 -15.02 17.39 -28.43
C LEU A 295 -13.67 17.14 -29.14
N LYS A 296 -12.56 17.53 -28.49
CA LYS A 296 -11.20 17.18 -28.92
C LYS A 296 -11.00 15.65 -28.88
N HIS A 297 -10.04 15.13 -29.65
CA HIS A 297 -9.81 13.68 -29.82
C HIS A 297 -9.80 12.87 -28.50
N GLY A 298 -9.00 13.28 -27.50
CA GLY A 298 -8.96 12.61 -26.20
C GLY A 298 -10.30 12.59 -25.46
N GLY A 299 -11.07 13.69 -25.52
CA GLY A 299 -12.41 13.77 -24.93
C GLY A 299 -13.42 12.87 -25.66
N ARG A 300 -13.33 12.75 -26.99
CA ARG A 300 -14.15 11.81 -27.78
C ARG A 300 -13.85 10.36 -27.40
N MET A 301 -12.58 10.01 -27.26
CA MET A 301 -12.15 8.67 -26.88
C MET A 301 -12.58 8.34 -25.44
N GLN A 302 -12.33 9.24 -24.49
CA GLN A 302 -12.69 9.06 -23.07
C GLN A 302 -14.21 8.92 -22.88
N LEU A 303 -15.01 9.85 -23.43
CA LEU A 303 -16.47 9.78 -23.31
C LEU A 303 -17.05 8.61 -24.12
N GLY A 304 -16.52 8.33 -25.31
CA GLY A 304 -16.99 7.23 -26.17
C GLY A 304 -16.76 5.84 -25.56
N LEU A 305 -15.59 5.60 -24.98
CA LEU A 305 -15.30 4.35 -24.25
C LEU A 305 -16.11 4.25 -22.96
N PHE A 306 -16.34 5.36 -22.26
CA PHE A 306 -17.22 5.38 -21.09
C PHE A 306 -18.67 5.03 -21.46
N LEU A 307 -19.22 5.65 -22.50
CA LEU A 307 -20.59 5.37 -22.97
C LEU A 307 -20.77 3.90 -23.38
N LYS A 308 -19.79 3.32 -24.07
CA LYS A 308 -19.74 1.87 -24.33
C LYS A 308 -19.74 1.06 -23.02
N GLY A 309 -18.90 1.44 -22.06
CA GLY A 309 -18.74 0.74 -20.78
C GLY A 309 -19.96 0.80 -19.86
N VAL A 310 -20.84 1.80 -20.02
CA VAL A 310 -22.13 1.88 -19.30
C VAL A 310 -23.31 1.28 -20.08
N GLY A 311 -23.07 0.60 -21.21
CA GLY A 311 -24.11 -0.14 -21.93
C GLY A 311 -24.89 0.66 -22.97
N LEU A 312 -24.35 1.77 -23.50
CA LEU A 312 -24.89 2.36 -24.73
C LEU A 312 -24.50 1.47 -25.92
N ASN A 313 -25.46 1.03 -26.73
CA ASN A 313 -25.17 0.21 -27.92
C ASN A 313 -24.54 1.05 -29.06
N LEU A 314 -24.00 0.39 -30.10
CA LEU A 314 -23.29 1.07 -31.18
C LEU A 314 -24.19 1.98 -32.02
N ASP A 315 -25.41 1.56 -32.33
CA ASP A 315 -26.31 2.31 -33.21
C ASP A 315 -26.81 3.57 -32.52
N ASP A 316 -27.17 3.46 -31.23
CA ASP A 316 -27.47 4.59 -30.36
C ASP A 316 -26.25 5.51 -30.20
N ALA A 317 -25.04 4.97 -30.00
CA ALA A 317 -23.83 5.78 -29.92
C ALA A 317 -23.59 6.56 -31.22
N LEU A 318 -23.73 5.93 -32.39
CA LEU A 318 -23.62 6.60 -33.69
C LEU A 318 -24.68 7.70 -33.84
N ALA A 319 -25.93 7.43 -33.48
CA ALA A 319 -27.02 8.41 -33.51
C ALA A 319 -26.77 9.59 -32.55
N PHE A 320 -26.30 9.34 -31.33
CA PHE A 320 -25.91 10.35 -30.34
C PHE A 320 -24.81 11.28 -30.86
N TRP A 321 -23.67 10.70 -31.25
CA TRP A 321 -22.54 11.47 -31.72
C TRP A 321 -22.88 12.24 -33.01
N LYS A 322 -23.69 11.66 -33.90
CA LYS A 322 -24.18 12.34 -35.12
C LYS A 322 -25.11 13.50 -34.77
N ALA A 323 -26.05 13.33 -33.85
CA ALA A 323 -26.99 14.37 -33.44
C ALA A 323 -26.29 15.58 -32.78
N GLU A 324 -25.24 15.36 -32.01
CA GLU A 324 -24.45 16.45 -31.41
C GLU A 324 -23.48 17.09 -32.43
N PHE A 325 -22.68 16.29 -33.16
CA PHE A 325 -21.65 16.84 -34.06
C PHE A 325 -22.22 17.50 -35.33
N SER A 326 -23.32 16.98 -35.88
CA SER A 326 -23.92 17.52 -37.11
C SER A 326 -24.28 19.00 -37.01
N ARG A 327 -24.58 19.50 -35.80
CA ARG A 327 -24.85 20.91 -35.50
C ARG A 327 -23.66 21.85 -35.77
N LYS A 328 -22.44 21.32 -35.82
CA LYS A 328 -21.20 22.11 -35.98
C LYS A 328 -20.33 21.70 -37.15
N VAL A 329 -20.27 20.41 -37.49
CA VAL A 329 -19.46 19.91 -38.62
C VAL A 329 -20.29 19.42 -39.81
N GLY A 330 -21.61 19.28 -39.67
CA GLY A 330 -22.50 18.71 -40.69
C GLY A 330 -22.53 17.18 -40.71
N ALA A 331 -23.64 16.61 -41.18
CA ALA A 331 -23.87 15.16 -41.14
C ALA A 331 -22.91 14.36 -42.04
N GLU A 332 -22.65 14.79 -43.27
CA GLU A 332 -21.73 14.09 -44.17
C GLU A 332 -20.30 14.05 -43.64
N ARG A 333 -19.85 15.15 -43.04
CA ARG A 333 -18.50 15.25 -42.47
C ARG A 333 -18.37 14.37 -41.23
N PHE A 334 -19.42 14.26 -40.42
CA PHE A 334 -19.47 13.29 -39.34
C PHE A 334 -19.28 11.85 -39.85
N ASP A 335 -20.02 11.46 -40.89
CA ASP A 335 -19.95 10.10 -41.43
C ASP A 335 -18.56 9.77 -42.02
N LYS A 336 -17.89 10.75 -42.65
CA LYS A 336 -16.56 10.61 -43.25
C LYS A 336 -15.42 10.63 -42.21
N GLU A 337 -15.42 11.56 -41.25
CA GLU A 337 -14.27 11.81 -40.36
C GLU A 337 -14.40 11.16 -38.97
N TYR A 338 -15.62 10.83 -38.50
CA TYR A 338 -15.86 10.49 -37.07
C TYR A 338 -16.53 9.12 -36.86
N ALA A 339 -17.42 8.68 -37.75
CA ALA A 339 -18.15 7.41 -37.58
C ALA A 339 -17.24 6.18 -37.48
N TYR A 340 -16.16 6.13 -38.27
CA TYR A 340 -15.13 5.08 -38.22
C TYR A 340 -14.52 4.93 -36.81
N GLY A 341 -14.12 6.05 -36.18
CA GLY A 341 -13.53 6.03 -34.84
C GLY A 341 -14.50 5.50 -33.77
N ILE A 342 -15.80 5.69 -33.96
CA ILE A 342 -16.82 5.14 -33.05
C ILE A 342 -16.95 3.63 -33.27
N ARG A 343 -17.05 3.14 -34.51
CA ARG A 343 -17.09 1.68 -34.80
C ARG A 343 -15.86 0.94 -34.31
N HIS A 344 -14.67 1.56 -34.44
CA HIS A 344 -13.42 1.06 -33.88
C HIS A 344 -13.48 0.91 -32.36
N ASN A 345 -13.98 1.91 -31.62
CA ASN A 345 -14.13 1.82 -30.15
C ASN A 345 -15.05 0.66 -29.72
N TYR A 346 -16.06 0.32 -30.52
CA TYR A 346 -16.95 -0.82 -30.30
C TYR A 346 -16.39 -2.16 -30.80
N GLY A 347 -15.20 -2.17 -31.43
CA GLY A 347 -14.52 -3.39 -31.89
C GLY A 347 -15.12 -4.02 -33.15
N LYS A 348 -15.96 -3.29 -33.89
CA LYS A 348 -16.49 -3.74 -35.20
C LYS A 348 -15.48 -3.58 -36.34
N GLU A 349 -14.49 -2.70 -36.17
CA GLU A 349 -13.45 -2.41 -37.15
C GLU A 349 -12.08 -2.35 -36.45
N GLY A 350 -11.04 -2.92 -37.04
CA GLY A 350 -9.64 -2.69 -36.61
C GLY A 350 -9.19 -3.30 -35.27
N LYS A 351 -9.80 -4.39 -34.79
CA LYS A 351 -9.37 -5.08 -33.56
C LYS A 351 -7.90 -5.54 -33.68
N ARG A 352 -6.96 -4.80 -33.07
CA ARG A 352 -5.60 -5.31 -32.82
C ARG A 352 -5.70 -6.42 -31.77
N THR A 353 -5.04 -7.53 -32.07
CA THR A 353 -4.68 -8.60 -31.11
C THR A 353 -3.81 -8.05 -29.98
#